data_AF-A0A2P0B0G0-F1
#
_entry.id   AF-A0A2P0B0G0-F1
#
_cell.length_a   1.000
_cell.length_b   1.000
_cell.length_c   1.000
_cell.angle_alpha   90.00
_cell.angle_beta   90.00
_cell.angle_gamma   90.00
#
_symmetry.space_group_name_H-M   'P 1'
#
loop_
_entity.id
_entity.type
_entity.pdbx_description
1 polymer ?
#
loop_
_entity_poly.entity_id
_entity_poly.type
_entity_poly.pdbx_seq_one_letter_code
_entity_poly.pdbx_strand_id
1 'polypeptide(L)' 'MDQQEAIAEIEREARRNGISIASLCRRGKVHPSTFSRWKRTPGNPAPTSASYNAIIGLRATLKEMITERDAGEPKAAWA' A
#
# COMPACT_ATOMS: atom_id res chain seq x y z
N MET A 1 -8.36 -11.65 -9.91
CA MET A 1 -7.85 -10.96 -8.72
C MET A 1 -8.95 -10.03 -8.24
N ASP A 2 -9.46 -10.26 -7.03
CA ASP A 2 -10.49 -9.40 -6.44
C ASP A 2 -9.88 -8.05 -6.04
N GLN A 3 -10.60 -6.94 -6.29
CA GLN A 3 -10.07 -5.60 -6.01
C GLN A 3 -9.82 -5.39 -4.51
N GLN A 4 -10.69 -5.92 -3.64
CA GLN A 4 -10.55 -5.78 -2.20
C GLN A 4 -9.40 -6.62 -1.68
N GLU A 5 -9.19 -7.81 -2.23
CA GLU A 5 -8.01 -8.63 -1.96
C GLU A 5 -6.71 -7.89 -2.31
N ALA A 6 -6.64 -7.27 -3.49
CA ALA A 6 -5.47 -6.50 -3.91
C ALA A 6 -5.17 -5.30 -2.98
N ILE A 7 -6.21 -4.59 -2.54
CA ILE A 7 -6.07 -3.47 -1.61
C ILE A 7 -5.62 -3.97 -0.22
N ALA A 8 -6.20 -5.08 0.26
CA ALA A 8 -5.84 -5.67 1.54
C ALA A 8 -4.41 -6.22 1.55
N GLU A 9 -3.94 -6.75 0.41
CA GLU A 9 -2.56 -7.20 0.23
C GLU A 9 -1.58 -6.02 0.34
N ILE A 10 -1.83 -4.91 -0.36
CA ILE A 10 -1.03 -3.68 -0.24
C ILE A 10 -0.93 -3.24 1.23
N GLU A 11 -2.05 -3.24 1.98
CA GLU A 11 -2.02 -2.86 3.40
C GLU A 11 -1.19 -3.82 4.25
N ARG A 12 -1.32 -5.12 3.99
CA ARG A 12 -0.60 -6.16 4.72
C ARG A 12 0.90 -6.07 4.48
N GLU A 13 1.31 -5.91 3.23
CA GLU A 13 2.71 -5.79 2.84
C GLU A 13 3.34 -4.50 3.36
N ALA A 14 2.65 -3.36 3.23
CA ALA A 14 3.13 -2.10 3.78
C ALA A 14 3.34 -2.21 5.30
N ARG A 15 2.38 -2.81 6.03
CA ARG A 15 2.50 -3.03 7.48
C ARG A 15 3.68 -3.94 7.83
N ARG A 16 3.86 -5.05 7.11
CA ARG A 16 4.97 -6.00 7.34
C ARG A 16 6.34 -5.34 7.20
N ASN A 17 6.47 -4.35 6.32
CA ASN A 17 7.72 -3.63 6.06
C ASN A 17 7.81 -2.29 6.81
N GLY A 18 6.93 -2.04 7.78
CA GLY A 18 6.92 -0.80 8.56
C GLY A 18 6.71 0.46 7.72
N ILE A 19 6.04 0.36 6.57
CA ILE A 19 5.72 1.46 5.67
C ILE A 19 4.29 1.93 5.99
N SER A 20 4.13 3.21 6.30
CA SER A 20 2.79 3.78 6.52
C SER A 20 2.03 3.92 5.20
N ILE A 21 0.72 3.61 5.21
CA ILE A 21 -0.16 3.80 4.04
C ILE A 21 -0.17 5.26 3.61
N ALA A 22 -0.13 6.21 4.55
CA ALA A 22 -0.09 7.63 4.22
C ALA A 22 1.18 8.02 3.44
N SER A 23 2.34 7.44 3.78
CA SER A 23 3.59 7.65 3.05
C SER A 23 3.56 6.99 1.68
N LEU A 24 3.08 5.74 1.60
CA LEU A 24 2.90 5.01 0.35
C LEU A 24 1.99 5.78 -0.63
N CYS A 25 0.82 6.20 -0.16
CA CYS A 25 -0.15 6.98 -0.92
C CYS A 25 0.48 8.29 -1.43
N ARG A 26 1.15 9.06 -0.57
CA ARG A 26 1.83 10.30 -0.96
C ARG A 26 2.88 10.07 -2.06
N ARG A 27 3.70 9.02 -1.92
CA ARG A 27 4.73 8.66 -2.92
C ARG A 27 4.10 8.19 -4.24
N GLY A 28 3.05 7.37 -4.16
CA GLY A 28 2.30 6.85 -5.31
C GLY A 28 1.28 7.82 -5.91
N LYS A 29 1.30 9.10 -5.51
CA LYS A 29 0.38 10.16 -5.98
C LYS A 29 -1.12 9.81 -5.82
N VAL A 30 -1.44 9.05 -4.79
CA VAL A 30 -2.82 8.77 -4.37
C VAL A 30 -3.07 9.49 -3.06
N HIS A 31 -4.17 10.23 -2.94
CA HIS A 31 -4.49 10.84 -1.65
C HIS A 31 -4.89 9.75 -0.63
N PRO A 32 -4.43 9.77 0.64
CA PRO A 32 -4.77 8.74 1.62
C PRO A 32 -6.28 8.54 1.83
N SER A 33 -7.07 9.62 1.74
CA SER A 33 -8.54 9.49 1.81
C SER A 33 -9.14 8.77 0.59
N THR A 34 -8.53 8.91 -0.60
CA THR A 34 -8.93 8.16 -1.80
C THR A 34 -8.68 6.68 -1.60
N PHE A 35 -7.50 6.30 -1.10
CA PHE A 35 -7.20 4.91 -0.76
C PHE A 35 -8.17 4.36 0.30
N SER A 36 -8.47 5.16 1.33
CA SER A 36 -9.43 4.76 2.38
C SER A 36 -10.83 4.44 1.83
N ARG A 37 -11.30 5.23 0.84
CA ARG A 37 -12.61 5.02 0.18
C ARG A 37 -12.68 3.75 -0.67
N TRP A 38 -11.54 3.21 -1.09
CA TRP A 38 -11.49 1.96 -1.84
C TRP A 38 -11.68 0.72 -0.97
N LYS A 39 -11.53 0.87 0.36
CA LYS A 39 -11.63 -0.23 1.31
C LYS A 39 -13.07 -0.48 1.72
N ARG A 40 -13.53 -1.73 1.59
CA ARG A 40 -14.76 -2.19 2.22
C ARG A 40 -14.57 -2.23 3.73
N THR A 41 -15.39 -1.47 4.45
CA THR A 41 -15.42 -1.47 5.92
C THR A 41 -16.88 -1.44 6.38
N PRO A 42 -17.18 -1.69 7.67
CA PRO A 42 -18.55 -1.53 8.18
C PRO A 42 -19.13 -0.13 7.94
N GLY A 43 -18.29 0.91 7.97
CA GLY A 43 -18.68 2.30 7.65
C GLY A 43 -18.60 2.64 6.15
N ASN A 44 -18.16 1.71 5.30
CA ASN A 44 -18.08 1.85 3.85
C ASN A 44 -18.42 0.50 3.17
N PRO A 45 -19.70 0.08 3.21
CA PRO A 45 -20.10 -1.23 2.70
C PRO A 45 -20.00 -1.33 1.17
N ALA A 46 -20.15 -0.19 0.48
CA ALA A 46 -20.06 -0.05 -0.98
C ALA A 46 -18.88 0.86 -1.37
N PRO A 47 -17.64 0.34 -1.35
CA PRO A 47 -16.46 1.15 -1.61
C PRO A 47 -16.41 1.67 -3.05
N THR A 48 -15.76 2.82 -3.23
CA THR A 48 -15.45 3.33 -4.56
C THR A 48 -14.46 2.40 -5.26
N SER A 49 -14.74 2.02 -6.51
CA SER A 49 -13.80 1.23 -7.30
C SER A 49 -12.49 1.99 -7.51
N ALA A 50 -11.38 1.30 -7.32
CA ALA A 50 -10.06 1.83 -7.61
C ALA A 50 -9.77 1.59 -9.10
N SER A 51 -9.15 2.57 -9.76
CA SER A 51 -8.61 2.32 -11.10
C SER A 51 -7.54 1.24 -11.03
N TYR A 52 -7.56 0.29 -11.98
CA TYR A 52 -6.53 -0.74 -12.10
C TYR A 52 -5.12 -0.15 -12.10
N ASN A 53 -4.91 0.94 -12.85
CA ASN A 53 -3.62 1.64 -12.92
C ASN A 53 -3.17 2.20 -11.56
N ALA A 54 -4.11 2.62 -10.71
CA ALA A 54 -3.79 3.14 -9.39
C ALA A 54 -3.36 2.02 -8.42
N ILE A 55 -3.98 0.84 -8.52
CA ILE A 55 -3.58 -0.35 -7.74
C ILE A 55 -2.17 -0.80 -8.15
N ILE A 56 -1.94 -0.93 -9.47
CA ILE A 56 -0.62 -1.34 -9.99
C ILE A 56 0.44 -0.30 -9.63
N GLY A 57 0.14 0.99 -9.76
CA GLY A 57 1.03 2.07 -9.37
C GLY A 57 1.42 2.01 -7.90
N LEU A 58 0.46 1.83 -6.99
CA LEU A 58 0.76 1.70 -5.56
C LEU A 58 1.58 0.44 -5.24
N ARG A 59 1.32 -0.69 -5.91
CA ARG A 59 2.15 -1.90 -5.73
C ARG A 59 3.59 -1.67 -6.18
N ALA A 60 3.80 -1.03 -7.32
CA ALA A 60 5.13 -0.69 -7.80
C ALA A 60 5.86 0.23 -6.81
N THR A 61 5.20 1.30 -6.36
CA THR A 61 5.75 2.20 -5.35
C THR A 61 6.07 1.50 -4.03
N LEU A 62 5.21 0.58 -3.58
CA LEU A 62 5.47 -0.19 -2.36
C LEU A 62 6.74 -1.04 -2.51
N LYS A 63 6.89 -1.73 -3.64
CA LYS A 63 8.09 -2.53 -3.94
C LYS A 63 9.35 -1.69 -3.95
N GLU A 64 9.31 -0.50 -4.54
CA GLU A 64 10.44 0.46 -4.53
C GLU A 64 10.79 0.87 -3.10
N MET A 65 9.81 1.26 -2.29
CA MET A 65 10.03 1.67 -0.90
C MET A 65 10.58 0.53 -0.01
N ILE A 66 10.14 -0.70 -0.24
CA ILE A 66 10.69 -1.89 0.43
C ILE A 66 12.15 -2.07 0.02
N THR A 67 12.44 -1.96 -1.27
CA THR A 67 13.82 -2.11 -1.80
C THR A 67 14.75 -1.03 -1.25
N GLU A 68 14.30 0.23 -1.21
CA GLU A 68 15.04 1.36 -0.63
C GLU A 68 15.34 1.13 0.85
N ARG A 69 14.37 0.58 1.61
CA ARG A 69 14.54 0.25 3.02
C ARG A 69 15.54 -0.87 3.23
N ASP A 70 15.38 -1.98 2.49
CA ASP A 70 16.29 -3.12 2.54
C ASP A 70 17.72 -2.76 2.12
N ALA A 71 17.89 -1.76 1.23
CA ALA A 71 19.20 -1.26 0.83
C ALA A 71 19.83 -0.32 1.88
N GLY A 72 19.02 0.36 2.69
CA GLY A 72 19.48 1.29 3.74
C GLY A 72 19.82 0.62 5.08
N GLU A 73 19.33 -0.59 5.35
CA GLU A 73 19.58 -1.34 6.57
C GLU A 73 20.52 -2.55 6.29
N PRO A 74 21.75 -2.61 6.83
CA PRO A 74 22.52 -3.85 6.78
C PRO A 74 21.80 -4.90 7.65
N LYS A 75 21.24 -5.94 7.00
CA LYS A 75 20.61 -7.14 7.61
C LYS A 75 21.42 -7.82 8.74
N ALA A 76 22.69 -7.47 8.91
CA ALA A 76 23.60 -7.95 9.96
C ALA A 76 23.49 -7.21 11.30
N ALA A 77 22.70 -6.14 11.41
CA ALA A 77 22.55 -5.39 12.67
C ALA A 77 21.57 -6.03 13.67
N TRP A 78 21.03 -7.22 13.36
CA TRP A 78 20.00 -7.89 14.17
C TRP A 78 20.34 -9.37 14.49
N ALA A 79 21.63 -9.74 14.51
CA ALA A 79 22.09 -11.05 14.95
C ALA A 79 22.98 -10.92 16.20
#